data_AF-A0A938UV59-F1
#
_entry.id   AF-A0A938UV59-F1
#
_cell.length_a   1.000
_cell.length_b   1.000
_cell.length_c   1.000
_cell.angle_alpha   90.00
_cell.angle_beta   90.00
_cell.angle_gamma   90.00
#
_symmetry.space_group_name_H-M   'P 1'
#
loop_
_entity.id
_entity.type
_entity.pdbx_description
1 polymer ?
#
loop_
_entity_poly.entity_id
_entity_poly.type
_entity_poly.pdbx_seq_one_letter_code
_entity_poly.pdbx_strand_id
1 'polypeptide(L)' 'MKTPSSIHVLTTKREHKGKAYRCHLLRRTYREGGKVKAETLSNLTALGDDLVELIREALRG' A
#
# COMPACT_ATOMS: atom_id res chain seq x y z
N MET A 1 -9.17 6.71 -19.62
CA MET A 1 -9.48 6.97 -18.20
C MET A 1 -9.10 5.72 -17.41
N LYS A 2 -8.33 5.83 -16.32
CA LYS A 2 -7.97 4.67 -15.48
C LYS A 2 -9.17 4.30 -14.61
N THR A 3 -9.68 3.08 -14.71
CA THR A 3 -10.73 2.60 -13.81
C THR A 3 -10.06 1.95 -12.60
N PRO A 4 -10.17 2.52 -11.39
CA PRO A 4 -9.62 1.91 -10.19
C PRO A 4 -10.42 0.65 -9.84
N SER A 5 -9.72 -0.43 -9.49
CA SER A 5 -10.32 -1.73 -9.19
C SER A 5 -10.23 -2.08 -7.70
N SER A 6 -9.10 -1.77 -7.06
CA SER A 6 -8.92 -2.01 -5.62
C SER A 6 -7.86 -1.10 -5.04
N ILE A 7 -7.97 -0.78 -3.74
CA ILE A 7 -6.97 -0.03 -2.97
C ILE A 7 -6.60 -0.89 -1.76
N HIS A 8 -5.31 -0.99 -1.43
CA HIS A 8 -4.83 -1.74 -0.27
C HIS A 8 -3.53 -1.14 0.29
N VAL A 9 -3.20 -1.50 1.52
CA VAL A 9 -1.92 -1.19 2.15
C VAL A 9 -0.96 -2.36 1.98
N LEU A 10 0.19 -2.13 1.36
CA LEU A 10 1.31 -3.07 1.29
C LEU A 10 2.34 -2.75 2.37
N THR A 11 2.74 -3.76 3.15
CA THR A 11 3.85 -3.63 4.10
C THR A 11 5.07 -4.37 3.58
N THR A 12 6.18 -3.66 3.40
CA THR A 12 7.47 -4.28 3.10
C THR A 12 8.36 -4.23 4.33
N LYS A 13 9.09 -5.33 4.56
CA LYS A 13 10.06 -5.46 5.63
C LYS A 13 11.43 -5.65 5.01
N ARG A 14 12.42 -4.91 5.48
CA ARG A 14 13.82 -5.05 5.04
C ARG A 14 14.73 -5.07 6.26
N GLU A 15 15.60 -6.06 6.33
CA GLU A 15 16.65 -6.10 7.33
C GLU A 15 17.94 -5.53 6.74
N HIS A 16 18.59 -4.63 7.46
CA HIS A 16 19.87 -4.07 7.06
C HIS A 16 20.74 -3.80 8.29
N LYS A 17 21.91 -4.45 8.35
CA LYS A 17 22.88 -4.34 9.44
C LYS A 17 22.24 -4.53 10.83
N GLY A 18 21.41 -5.57 10.99
CA GLY A 18 20.73 -5.88 12.24
C GLY A 18 19.56 -4.95 12.60
N LYS A 19 19.22 -3.98 11.74
CA LYS A 19 18.03 -3.13 11.90
C LYS A 19 16.92 -3.56 10.95
N ALA A 20 15.71 -3.75 11.49
CA ALA A 20 14.52 -4.02 10.70
C ALA A 20 13.81 -2.72 10.33
N TYR A 21 13.64 -2.49 9.04
CA TYR A 21 12.90 -1.37 8.47
C TYR A 21 11.56 -1.87 7.98
N ARG A 22 10.49 -1.17 8.36
CA ARG A 22 9.13 -1.41 7.85
C ARG A 22 8.70 -0.21 7.01
N CYS A 23 8.07 -0.47 5.88
CA CYS A 23 7.49 0.56 5.05
C CYS A 23 6.06 0.18 4.68
N HIS A 24 5.13 1.10 4.91
CA HIS A 24 3.71 0.95 4.59
C HIS A 24 3.38 1.80 3.36
N LEU A 25 2.90 1.17 2.30
CA LEU A 25 2.60 1.83 1.03
C LEU A 25 1.12 1.68 0.69
N LEU A 26 0.45 2.80 0.42
CA LEU A 26 -0.89 2.78 -0.16
C LEU A 26 -0.78 2.48 -1.65
N ARG A 27 -1.44 1.42 -2.10
CA ARG A 27 -1.41 0.97 -3.50
C ARG A 27 -2.81 0.87 -4.05
N ARG A 28 -2.96 1.20 -5.33
CA ARG A 28 -4.18 0.88 -6.09
C ARG A 28 -3.89 -0.01 -7.27
N THR A 29 -4.84 -0.88 -7.59
CA THR A 29 -4.90 -1.58 -8.87
C THR A 29 -5.86 -0.86 -9.79
N TYR A 30 -5.55 -0.83 -11.09
CA TYR A 30 -6.39 -0.20 -12.10
C TYR A 30 -6.29 -0.95 -13.42
N ARG A 31 -7.31 -0.82 -14.27
CA ARG A 31 -7.29 -1.36 -15.64
C ARG A 31 -6.95 -0.27 -16.64
N GLU A 32 -6.06 -0.60 -17.56
CA GLU A 32 -5.65 0.26 -18.65
C GLU A 32 -5.26 -0.60 -19.86
N GLY A 33 -5.95 -0.39 -21.00
CA GLY A 33 -5.67 -1.14 -22.23
C GLY A 33 -5.82 -2.66 -22.09
N GLY A 34 -6.84 -3.12 -21.36
CA GLY A 34 -7.09 -4.54 -21.12
C GLY A 34 -6.15 -5.19 -20.09
N LYS A 35 -5.17 -4.46 -19.54
CA LYS A 35 -4.22 -4.97 -18.55
C LYS A 35 -4.54 -4.44 -17.16
N VAL A 36 -4.38 -5.29 -16.14
CA VAL A 36 -4.40 -4.88 -14.74
C VAL A 36 -3.00 -4.38 -14.37
N LYS A 37 -2.92 -3.17 -13.83
CA LYS A 37 -1.70 -2.53 -13.36
C LYS A 37 -1.83 -2.16 -11.89
N ALA A 38 -0.69 -1.99 -11.22
CA ALA A 38 -0.64 -1.53 -9.84
C ALA A 38 0.24 -0.28 -9.74
N GLU A 39 -0.18 0.71 -8.96
CA GLU A 39 0.58 1.93 -8.68
C GLU A 39 0.61 2.24 -7.19
N THR A 40 1.73 2.83 -6.75
CA THR A 40 1.88 3.37 -5.40
C THR A 40 1.31 4.78 -5.38
N LEU A 41 0.39 5.05 -4.46
CA LEU A 41 -0.23 6.36 -4.26
C LEU A 41 0.52 7.20 -3.22
N SER A 42 0.93 6.56 -2.12
CA SER A 42 1.60 7.26 -1.02
C SER A 42 2.36 6.28 -0.11
N ASN A 43 3.30 6.83 0.67
CA ASN A 43 3.96 6.15 1.77
C ASN A 43 3.29 6.57 3.09
N LEU A 44 2.78 5.59 3.84
CA LEU A 44 2.06 5.78 5.10
C LEU A 44 2.93 5.55 6.34
N THR A 45 4.22 5.22 6.17
CA THR A 45 5.10 4.82 7.28
C THR A 45 5.19 5.89 8.38
N ALA A 46 5.15 7.17 8.00
CA ALA A 46 5.24 8.29 8.94
C ALA A 46 3.99 8.45 9.84
N LEU A 47 2.89 7.77 9.52
CA LEU A 47 1.63 7.84 10.27
C LEU A 47 1.63 6.99 11.54
N GLY A 48 2.58 6.04 11.66
CA GLY A 48 2.61 5.06 12.74
C GLY A 48 1.75 3.83 12.48
N ASP A 49 2.09 2.73 13.13
CA ASP A 49 1.50 1.40 12.88
C ASP A 49 -0.01 1.39 13.18
N ASP A 50 -0.47 2.02 14.27
CA ASP A 50 -1.89 2.02 14.66
C ASP A 50 -2.80 2.65 13.61
N LEU A 51 -2.41 3.80 13.06
CA LEU A 51 -3.19 4.49 12.03
C LEU A 51 -3.14 3.71 10.70
N VAL A 52 -2.01 3.07 10.40
CA VAL A 52 -1.89 2.20 9.24
C VAL A 52 -2.81 0.99 9.33
N GLU A 53 -2.94 0.37 10.50
CA GLU A 53 -3.87 -0.74 10.70
C GLU A 53 -5.33 -0.29 10.56
N LEU A 54 -5.70 0.87 11.12
CA LEU A 54 -7.04 1.43 10.93
C LEU A 54 -7.37 1.62 9.44
N ILE A 55 -6.44 2.17 8.67
CA ILE A 55 -6.60 2.34 7.22
C ILE A 55 -6.71 0.97 6.53
N ARG A 56 -5.94 -0.03 6.96
CA ARG A 56 -5.99 -1.38 6.38
C ARG A 56 -7.35 -2.03 6.62
N GLU A 57 -7.91 -1.91 7.82
CA GLU A 57 -9.26 -2.41 8.11
C GLU A 57 -10.32 -1.68 7.29
N ALA A 58 -10.23 -0.36 7.18
CA ALA A 58 -11.17 0.43 6.37
C ALA A 58 -11.16 0.04 4.87
N LEU A 59 -10.06 -0.51 4.37
CA LEU A 59 -9.87 -0.89 2.96
C LEU A 59 -10.14 -2.38 2.67
N ARG A 60 -10.54 -3.19 3.66
CA ARG A 60 -10.75 -4.64 3.50
C ARG A 60 -12.09 -5.03 2.85
N GLY A 61 -12.97 -4.06 2.56
CA GLY A 61 -14.26 -4.27 1.86
C GLY A 61 -14.11 -4.57 0.38
#